data_AF-A0A4Z2B7U7-F1
#
_entry.id   AF-A0A4Z2B7U7-F1
#
_cell.length_a   1.000
_cell.length_b   1.000
_cell.length_c   1.000
_cell.angle_alpha   90.00
_cell.angle_beta   90.00
_cell.angle_gamma   90.00
#
_symmetry.space_group_name_H-M   'P 1'
#
loop_
_entity.id
_entity.type
_entity.pdbx_description
1 polymer ?
#
loop_
_entity_poly.entity_id
_entity_poly.type
_entity_poly.pdbx_seq_one_letter_code
_entity_poly.pdbx_strand_id
1 'polypeptide(L)'
;MNDSTNKKQNWDVRETELLLEILKELDIKNCLDGRKVRNNKLFKVAHRRMTAAGYHRTVDQLKFRWKLLKSAYYKRQREPNSPAPTKIQGWWRYEKTMVAIMESRHSLVGDGVLSSDRNDEVTEESDGEASMLTWPQPCTDTSTQNLDLIIKMDPEMDRQLKVGFIGAGNMAFGITKGMMSGNILSGNIKVSAPSIRNLGRFQELGVPVTHSNTEVVCGSDVVFIAVKPHLVPHVLAEISPHVTDRHIIVSVAAGVTLATLEELLPENSVVIRMMPNLPCLVQEGALLFARGSNAKPEDGALLRSLLHRCGLVEEGPETWIDIHTGISGSGVAFVYLFAEALAEGAVKMGMPSALAHSIASQTVLGAGRVLCDSGKHPAQLRAEVCTPGGTTIYGLHTLEQGGVRAATMSAVESATERARELGRRSSARCTK
;
A
#
# COMPACT_ATOMS: atom_id res chain seq x y z
N MET A 1 21.77 -0.57 -37.87
CA MET A 1 20.86 -1.72 -38.11
C MET A 1 21.00 -2.63 -36.89
N ASN A 2 19.97 -2.96 -36.10
CA ASN A 2 18.53 -2.79 -36.30
C ASN A 2 17.86 -1.90 -35.25
N ASP A 3 16.78 -1.26 -35.69
CA ASP A 3 15.79 -0.56 -34.86
C ASP A 3 14.84 -1.59 -34.20
N SER A 4 14.51 -1.36 -32.92
CA SER A 4 13.34 -1.99 -32.29
C SER A 4 12.66 -1.07 -31.29
N THR A 5 12.43 0.18 -31.69
CA THR A 5 11.38 1.02 -31.11
C THR A 5 10.02 0.31 -31.19
N ASN A 6 9.25 0.40 -30.10
CA ASN A 6 7.79 0.32 -30.02
C ASN A 6 7.04 -0.53 -31.08
N LYS A 7 7.41 -1.79 -31.28
CA LYS A 7 6.63 -2.70 -32.14
C LYS A 7 5.25 -2.91 -31.51
N LYS A 8 4.20 -2.52 -32.26
CA LYS A 8 2.86 -3.11 -32.14
C LYS A 8 3.07 -4.63 -32.09
N GLN A 9 2.90 -5.24 -30.93
CA GLN A 9 2.98 -6.69 -30.81
C GLN A 9 1.75 -7.23 -31.54
N ASN A 10 1.95 -7.67 -32.78
CA ASN A 10 0.93 -8.42 -33.49
C ASN A 10 0.71 -9.72 -32.72
N TRP A 11 -0.51 -9.87 -32.23
CA TRP A 11 -1.02 -11.08 -31.61
C TRP A 11 -1.79 -11.82 -32.69
N ASP A 12 -1.47 -13.08 -32.91
CA ASP A 12 -2.26 -13.89 -33.84
C ASP A 12 -3.68 -14.14 -33.27
N VAL A 13 -4.61 -14.46 -34.17
CA VAL A 13 -5.98 -14.79 -33.80
C VAL A 13 -6.02 -16.07 -32.96
N ARG A 14 -5.30 -17.12 -33.37
CA ARG A 14 -5.24 -18.41 -32.62
C ARG A 14 -4.50 -18.25 -31.31
N GLU A 15 -3.45 -17.43 -31.28
CA GLU A 15 -2.73 -17.06 -30.05
C GLU A 15 -3.67 -16.39 -29.03
N THR A 16 -4.57 -15.52 -29.50
CA THR A 16 -5.53 -14.84 -28.64
C THR A 16 -6.66 -15.77 -28.17
N GLU A 17 -7.14 -16.66 -29.05
CA GLU A 17 -8.13 -17.70 -28.71
C GLU A 17 -7.59 -18.64 -27.63
N LEU A 18 -6.37 -19.15 -27.81
CA LEU A 18 -5.71 -20.03 -26.84
C LEU A 18 -5.51 -19.34 -25.49
N LEU A 19 -5.07 -18.07 -25.48
CA LEU A 19 -4.96 -17.31 -24.23
C LEU A 19 -6.32 -17.23 -23.51
N LEU A 20 -7.40 -16.95 -24.23
CA LEU A 20 -8.72 -16.82 -23.62
C LEU A 20 -9.25 -18.14 -23.07
N GLU A 21 -9.11 -19.26 -23.78
CA GLU A 21 -9.52 -20.57 -23.23
C GLU A 21 -8.67 -20.97 -22.01
N ILE A 22 -7.35 -20.71 -22.02
CA ILE A 22 -6.50 -20.91 -20.82
C ILE A 22 -6.98 -20.05 -19.64
N LEU A 23 -7.32 -18.78 -19.87
CA LEU A 23 -7.79 -17.88 -18.81
C LEU A 23 -9.19 -18.25 -18.29
N LYS A 24 -10.03 -18.85 -19.14
CA LYS A 24 -11.34 -19.41 -18.81
C LYS A 24 -11.23 -20.66 -17.95
N GLU A 25 -10.38 -21.62 -18.32
CA GLU A 25 -10.08 -22.81 -17.51
C GLU A 25 -9.48 -22.48 -16.13
N LEU A 26 -8.64 -21.44 -16.08
CA LEU A 26 -8.02 -20.97 -14.84
C LEU A 26 -8.94 -20.06 -13.99
N ASP A 27 -10.21 -19.91 -14.39
CA ASP A 27 -11.23 -19.09 -13.73
C ASP A 27 -10.69 -17.71 -13.31
N ILE A 28 -10.17 -16.97 -14.30
CA ILE A 28 -9.56 -15.66 -14.05
C ILE A 28 -10.50 -14.69 -13.32
N LYS A 29 -11.83 -14.85 -13.46
CA LYS A 29 -12.82 -14.02 -12.79
C LYS A 29 -12.73 -14.13 -11.27
N ASN A 30 -12.70 -15.33 -10.71
CA ASN A 30 -12.53 -15.52 -9.26
C ASN A 30 -11.12 -15.17 -8.75
N CYS A 31 -10.11 -15.18 -9.63
CA CYS A 31 -8.77 -14.68 -9.30
C CYS A 31 -8.65 -13.14 -9.35
N LEU A 32 -9.60 -12.45 -9.98
CA LEU A 32 -9.66 -10.99 -10.09
C LEU A 32 -10.29 -10.29 -8.87
N ASP A 33 -10.25 -10.91 -7.68
CA ASP A 33 -10.77 -10.40 -6.41
C ASP A 33 -9.92 -9.27 -5.77
N GLY A 34 -9.34 -8.40 -6.60
CA GLY A 34 -8.45 -7.30 -6.17
C GLY A 34 -7.03 -7.71 -5.75
N ARG A 35 -6.78 -9.00 -5.44
CA ARG A 35 -5.48 -9.46 -4.92
C ARG A 35 -4.43 -9.66 -6.01
N LYS A 36 -3.61 -8.63 -6.26
CA LYS A 36 -2.48 -8.61 -7.24
C LYS A 36 -1.60 -9.88 -7.23
N VAL A 37 -1.39 -10.52 -6.07
CA VAL A 37 -0.58 -11.75 -5.92
C VAL A 37 -1.19 -12.97 -6.62
N ARG A 38 -2.51 -13.15 -6.58
CA ARG A 38 -3.20 -14.29 -7.24
C ARG A 38 -3.09 -14.18 -8.76
N ASN A 39 -3.33 -12.99 -9.29
CA ASN A 39 -3.15 -12.68 -10.71
C ASN A 39 -1.75 -13.09 -11.21
N ASN A 40 -0.69 -12.80 -10.47
CA ASN A 40 0.68 -13.13 -10.91
C ASN A 40 0.94 -14.66 -10.95
N LYS A 41 0.36 -15.44 -10.02
CA LYS A 41 0.43 -16.92 -10.07
C LYS A 41 -0.34 -17.47 -11.29
N LEU A 42 -1.54 -16.94 -11.56
CA LEU A 42 -2.35 -17.34 -12.72
C LEU A 42 -1.63 -17.06 -14.04
N PHE A 43 -1.09 -15.85 -14.25
CA PHE A 43 -0.36 -15.54 -15.48
C PHE A 43 0.96 -16.32 -15.63
N LYS A 44 1.59 -16.80 -14.54
CA LYS A 44 2.70 -17.77 -14.62
C LYS A 44 2.25 -19.17 -15.07
N VAL A 45 1.04 -19.61 -14.73
CA VAL A 45 0.46 -20.85 -15.28
C VAL A 45 0.11 -20.66 -16.75
N ALA A 46 -0.53 -19.54 -17.11
CA ALA A 46 -0.86 -19.22 -18.49
C ALA A 46 0.40 -19.12 -19.38
N HIS A 47 1.47 -18.49 -18.91
CA HIS A 47 2.77 -18.42 -19.60
C HIS A 47 3.34 -19.81 -19.91
N ARG A 48 3.31 -20.75 -18.95
CA ARG A 48 3.79 -22.13 -19.18
C ARG A 48 2.93 -22.86 -20.22
N ARG A 49 1.60 -22.71 -20.17
CA ARG A 49 0.68 -23.33 -21.14
C ARG A 49 0.81 -22.73 -22.56
N MET A 50 0.91 -21.41 -22.67
CA MET A 50 1.18 -20.71 -23.95
C MET A 50 2.52 -21.17 -24.55
N THR A 51 3.57 -21.27 -23.73
CA THR A 51 4.90 -21.74 -24.15
C THR A 51 4.86 -23.19 -24.63
N ALA A 52 4.13 -24.08 -23.93
CA ALA A 52 3.96 -25.48 -24.33
C ALA A 52 3.20 -25.63 -25.67
N ALA A 53 2.38 -24.65 -26.05
CA ALA A 53 1.69 -24.58 -27.34
C ALA A 53 2.47 -23.81 -28.43
N GLY A 54 3.75 -23.47 -28.20
CA GLY A 54 4.63 -22.78 -29.15
C GLY A 54 4.53 -21.24 -29.16
N TYR A 55 3.76 -20.63 -28.24
CA TYR A 55 3.61 -19.18 -28.16
C TYR A 55 4.48 -18.57 -27.04
N HIS A 56 5.64 -18.04 -27.43
CA HIS A 56 6.61 -17.46 -26.51
C HIS A 56 6.27 -15.99 -26.15
N ARG A 57 5.40 -15.81 -25.15
CA ARG A 57 5.05 -14.50 -24.58
C ARG A 57 5.45 -14.40 -23.10
N THR A 58 6.00 -13.27 -22.70
CA THR A 58 6.30 -13.00 -21.28
C THR A 58 5.02 -12.87 -20.45
N VAL A 59 5.13 -13.12 -19.14
CA VAL A 59 4.03 -12.96 -18.19
C VAL A 59 3.36 -11.58 -18.29
N ASP A 60 4.14 -10.53 -18.51
CA ASP A 60 3.62 -9.15 -18.60
C ASP A 60 3.01 -8.82 -19.97
N GLN A 61 3.48 -9.45 -21.06
CA GLN A 61 2.77 -9.42 -22.35
C GLN A 61 1.38 -10.08 -22.23
N LEU A 62 1.26 -11.20 -21.51
CA LEU A 62 -0.05 -11.83 -21.25
C LEU A 62 -0.97 -10.92 -20.44
N LYS A 63 -0.48 -10.31 -19.35
CA LYS A 63 -1.23 -9.33 -18.54
C LYS A 63 -1.69 -8.14 -19.37
N PHE A 64 -0.81 -7.59 -20.21
CA PHE A 64 -1.11 -6.46 -21.07
C PHE A 64 -2.19 -6.81 -22.12
N ARG A 65 -2.09 -7.98 -22.75
CA ARG A 65 -3.12 -8.46 -23.69
C ARG A 65 -4.47 -8.67 -23.00
N TRP A 66 -4.48 -9.26 -21.81
CA TRP A 66 -5.69 -9.39 -21.01
C TRP A 66 -6.31 -8.02 -20.66
N LYS A 67 -5.49 -7.03 -20.26
CA LYS A 67 -5.95 -5.66 -19.99
C LYS A 67 -6.64 -5.04 -21.22
N LEU A 68 -6.08 -5.22 -22.42
CA LEU A 68 -6.69 -4.75 -23.67
C LEU A 68 -8.03 -5.44 -23.96
N LEU A 69 -8.10 -6.78 -23.86
CA LEU A 69 -9.31 -7.55 -24.11
C LEU A 69 -10.42 -7.21 -23.10
N LYS A 70 -10.09 -7.08 -21.82
CA LYS A 70 -11.01 -6.64 -20.74
C LYS A 70 -11.49 -5.20 -20.95
N SER A 71 -10.63 -4.29 -21.39
CA SER A 71 -11.01 -2.90 -21.71
C SER A 71 -11.96 -2.83 -22.92
N ALA A 72 -11.73 -3.66 -23.94
CA ALA A 72 -12.61 -3.77 -25.09
C ALA A 72 -14.00 -4.30 -24.73
N TYR A 73 -14.06 -5.35 -23.90
CA TYR A 73 -15.31 -5.92 -23.39
C TYR A 73 -16.17 -4.85 -22.67
N TYR A 74 -15.60 -4.11 -21.71
CA TYR A 74 -16.37 -3.09 -21.00
C TYR A 74 -16.80 -1.91 -21.88
N LYS A 75 -16.03 -1.55 -22.91
CA LYS A 75 -16.49 -0.54 -23.88
C LYS A 75 -17.72 -1.04 -24.64
N ARG A 76 -17.70 -2.29 -25.10
CA ARG A 76 -18.84 -2.95 -25.79
C ARG A 76 -20.09 -3.06 -24.92
N GLN A 77 -19.93 -3.28 -23.61
CA GLN A 77 -21.05 -3.33 -22.66
C GLN A 77 -21.68 -1.95 -22.37
N ARG A 78 -20.89 -0.86 -22.49
CA ARG A 78 -21.39 0.53 -22.33
C ARG A 78 -21.95 1.10 -23.63
N GLU A 79 -21.40 0.70 -24.77
CA GLU A 79 -21.75 1.18 -26.10
C GLU A 79 -22.02 -0.02 -27.04
N PRO A 80 -23.19 -0.69 -26.96
CA PRO A 80 -23.46 -1.91 -27.72
C PRO A 80 -23.33 -1.74 -29.24
N ASN A 81 -23.68 -0.54 -29.73
CA ASN A 81 -23.67 -0.17 -31.15
C ASN A 81 -22.33 0.45 -31.62
N SER A 82 -21.31 0.54 -30.75
CA SER A 82 -19.98 1.05 -31.13
C SER A 82 -19.28 0.06 -32.08
N PRO A 83 -18.59 0.53 -33.13
CA PRO A 83 -17.80 -0.34 -33.99
C PRO A 83 -16.73 -1.10 -33.20
N ALA A 84 -16.39 -2.30 -33.69
CA ALA A 84 -15.46 -3.22 -33.02
C ALA A 84 -14.09 -2.56 -32.75
N PRO A 85 -13.39 -2.93 -31.66
CA PRO A 85 -12.12 -2.30 -31.29
C PRO A 85 -11.07 -2.43 -32.39
N THR A 86 -10.77 -1.33 -33.09
CA THR A 86 -9.82 -1.28 -34.22
C THR A 86 -8.39 -1.70 -33.85
N LYS A 87 -8.06 -1.74 -32.55
CA LYS A 87 -6.77 -2.20 -32.01
C LYS A 87 -6.75 -3.71 -31.68
N ILE A 88 -7.84 -4.45 -31.89
CA ILE A 88 -7.94 -5.89 -31.63
C ILE A 88 -8.52 -6.61 -32.86
N GLN A 89 -7.63 -7.12 -33.71
CA GLN A 89 -7.99 -7.95 -34.85
C GLN A 89 -8.77 -9.20 -34.41
N GLY A 90 -9.87 -9.50 -35.10
CA GLY A 90 -10.68 -10.70 -34.86
C GLY A 90 -11.62 -10.64 -33.65
N TRP A 91 -11.91 -9.45 -33.08
CA TRP A 91 -12.70 -9.29 -31.85
C TRP A 91 -13.99 -10.13 -31.78
N TRP A 92 -14.73 -10.24 -32.87
CA TRP A 92 -15.99 -11.02 -32.95
C TRP A 92 -15.82 -12.51 -32.61
N ARG A 93 -14.61 -13.08 -32.77
CA ARG A 93 -14.29 -14.46 -32.39
C ARG A 93 -14.11 -14.60 -30.87
N TYR A 94 -13.58 -13.57 -30.23
CA TYR A 94 -13.28 -13.56 -28.79
C TYR A 94 -14.49 -13.23 -27.93
N GLU A 95 -15.45 -12.50 -28.49
CA GLU A 95 -16.59 -11.92 -27.77
C GLU A 95 -17.37 -12.96 -26.96
N LYS A 96 -17.75 -14.09 -27.56
CA LYS A 96 -18.47 -15.18 -26.87
C LYS A 96 -17.67 -15.78 -25.72
N THR A 97 -16.36 -15.98 -25.90
CA THR A 97 -15.48 -16.49 -24.84
C THR A 97 -15.24 -15.43 -23.75
N MET A 98 -15.13 -14.15 -24.10
CA MET A 98 -15.06 -13.04 -23.14
C MET A 98 -16.33 -12.93 -22.30
N VAL A 99 -17.52 -13.03 -22.92
CA VAL A 99 -18.81 -13.11 -22.22
C VAL A 99 -18.80 -14.31 -21.27
N ALA A 100 -18.45 -15.51 -21.72
CA ALA A 100 -18.38 -16.71 -20.88
C ALA A 100 -17.40 -16.57 -19.68
N ILE A 101 -16.24 -15.94 -19.87
CA ILE A 101 -15.26 -15.65 -18.80
C ILE A 101 -15.81 -14.63 -17.80
N MET A 102 -16.50 -13.59 -18.28
CA MET A 102 -16.95 -12.46 -17.46
C MET A 102 -18.28 -12.74 -16.75
N GLU A 103 -19.14 -13.59 -17.33
CA GLU A 103 -20.50 -13.86 -16.86
C GLU A 103 -20.67 -15.21 -16.17
N SER A 104 -19.64 -16.05 -16.10
CA SER A 104 -19.68 -17.32 -15.36
C SER A 104 -20.27 -17.14 -13.94
N ARG A 105 -21.39 -17.83 -13.70
CA ARG A 105 -22.03 -17.99 -12.40
C ARG A 105 -22.15 -19.50 -12.16
N HIS A 106 -21.78 -19.97 -10.98
CA HIS A 106 -22.29 -21.26 -10.52
C HIS A 106 -23.59 -20.99 -9.75
N SER A 107 -24.66 -21.66 -10.17
CA SER A 107 -25.99 -21.50 -9.57
C SER A 107 -26.10 -22.21 -8.23
N LEU A 108 -26.63 -21.52 -7.23
CA LEU A 108 -27.53 -22.11 -6.23
C LEU A 108 -28.85 -21.34 -6.34
N VAL A 109 -29.95 -22.08 -6.50
CA VAL A 109 -31.26 -21.56 -6.88
C VAL A 109 -32.10 -21.22 -5.63
N GLY A 110 -32.94 -20.21 -5.75
CA GLY A 110 -33.96 -19.81 -4.77
C GLY A 110 -34.81 -18.67 -5.31
N ASP A 111 -35.77 -18.98 -6.18
CA ASP A 111 -36.65 -18.01 -6.86
C ASP A 111 -37.68 -17.34 -5.94
N GLY A 112 -38.16 -16.13 -6.32
CA GLY A 112 -39.26 -15.45 -5.62
C GLY A 112 -39.55 -13.98 -5.98
N VAL A 113 -39.94 -13.69 -7.24
CA VAL A 113 -41.28 -13.11 -7.62
C VAL A 113 -41.90 -12.10 -6.59
N LEU A 114 -42.29 -10.83 -6.87
CA LEU A 114 -42.99 -10.20 -8.01
C LEU A 114 -42.85 -8.64 -8.01
N SER A 115 -43.55 -7.94 -8.92
CA SER A 115 -43.44 -6.52 -9.33
C SER A 115 -44.40 -5.51 -8.64
N SER A 116 -44.13 -4.20 -8.78
CA SER A 116 -45.13 -3.21 -9.28
C SER A 116 -44.53 -1.83 -9.60
N ASP A 117 -45.17 -1.11 -10.54
CA ASP A 117 -44.76 0.18 -11.12
C ASP A 117 -45.31 1.42 -10.37
N ARG A 118 -44.64 2.59 -10.50
CA ARG A 118 -45.11 3.78 -11.28
C ARG A 118 -44.23 5.04 -11.10
N ASN A 119 -44.38 5.94 -12.07
CA ASN A 119 -43.63 7.19 -12.28
C ASN A 119 -44.05 8.33 -11.31
N ASP A 120 -43.28 9.42 -11.28
CA ASP A 120 -43.78 10.73 -11.80
C ASP A 120 -42.65 11.77 -11.99
N GLU A 121 -42.98 12.85 -12.71
CA GLU A 121 -42.09 13.74 -13.49
C GLU A 121 -42.60 15.21 -13.37
N VAL A 122 -41.83 16.31 -13.48
CA VAL A 122 -40.40 16.57 -13.82
C VAL A 122 -39.99 18.02 -13.39
N THR A 123 -38.77 18.47 -13.71
CA THR A 123 -38.19 19.87 -13.75
C THR A 123 -37.46 20.44 -12.52
N GLU A 124 -36.49 21.37 -12.62
CA GLU A 124 -35.38 21.74 -13.55
C GLU A 124 -34.72 23.05 -13.00
N GLU A 125 -33.58 23.50 -13.56
CA GLU A 125 -32.84 24.77 -13.30
C GLU A 125 -32.15 24.94 -11.91
N SER A 126 -30.99 25.61 -11.77
CA SER A 126 -30.12 26.34 -12.74
C SER A 126 -28.62 26.21 -12.38
N ASP A 127 -27.75 26.56 -13.33
CA ASP A 127 -26.29 26.47 -13.25
C ASP A 127 -25.60 27.56 -12.41
N GLY A 128 -24.40 27.23 -11.91
CA GLY A 128 -23.48 28.18 -11.28
C GLY A 128 -22.03 27.71 -11.37
N GLU A 129 -21.33 28.07 -12.46
CA GLU A 129 -19.91 27.75 -12.63
C GLU A 129 -19.03 28.55 -11.65
N ALA A 130 -18.55 27.87 -10.60
CA ALA A 130 -17.47 28.38 -9.76
C ALA A 130 -16.11 27.88 -10.30
N SER A 131 -15.34 28.80 -10.87
CA SER A 131 -13.97 28.58 -11.35
C SER A 131 -13.10 27.87 -10.32
N MET A 132 -12.79 26.59 -10.55
CA MET A 132 -11.86 25.85 -9.71
C MET A 132 -10.42 26.25 -10.04
N LEU A 133 -9.74 26.86 -9.07
CA LEU A 133 -8.29 27.00 -9.06
C LEU A 133 -7.66 25.62 -9.31
N THR A 134 -6.76 25.55 -10.28
CA THR A 134 -6.10 24.30 -10.67
C THR A 134 -5.25 23.78 -9.52
N TRP A 135 -5.67 22.65 -8.95
CA TRP A 135 -4.82 21.85 -8.07
C TRP A 135 -3.49 21.56 -8.80
N PRO A 136 -2.33 21.66 -8.14
CA PRO A 136 -1.06 21.36 -8.79
C PRO A 136 -1.14 19.96 -9.39
N GLN A 137 -0.96 19.88 -10.71
CA GLN A 137 -0.71 18.59 -11.36
C GLN A 137 0.45 17.92 -10.61
N PRO A 138 0.41 16.59 -10.38
CA PRO A 138 1.54 15.90 -9.76
C PRO A 138 2.80 16.27 -10.56
N CYS A 139 3.80 16.85 -9.88
CA CYS A 139 4.89 17.58 -10.55
C CYS A 139 5.43 16.78 -11.74
N THR A 140 5.10 17.24 -12.95
CA THR A 140 5.75 16.81 -14.18
C THR A 140 7.08 17.55 -14.30
N ASP A 141 7.87 17.48 -13.23
CA ASP A 141 9.24 17.95 -13.21
C ASP A 141 10.17 16.77 -13.47
N THR A 142 11.23 17.03 -14.21
CA THR A 142 11.96 16.06 -15.02
C THR A 142 12.95 15.20 -14.22
N SER A 143 12.43 14.32 -13.34
CA SER A 143 13.19 13.23 -12.72
C SER A 143 12.82 11.83 -13.24
N THR A 144 12.07 11.74 -14.33
CA THR A 144 11.82 10.49 -15.08
C THR A 144 13.08 9.89 -15.72
N GLN A 145 14.23 10.59 -15.68
CA GLN A 145 15.56 10.00 -15.87
C GLN A 145 15.99 9.17 -14.65
N ASN A 146 15.22 8.13 -14.32
CA ASN A 146 15.69 6.93 -13.61
C ASN A 146 14.73 5.73 -13.72
N LEU A 147 13.92 5.66 -14.78
CA LEU A 147 13.31 4.37 -15.17
C LEU A 147 14.37 3.34 -15.63
N ASP A 148 15.61 3.78 -15.89
CA ASP A 148 16.75 2.91 -16.19
C ASP A 148 17.49 2.42 -14.94
N LEU A 149 17.14 2.91 -13.73
CA LEU A 149 17.43 2.21 -12.48
C LEU A 149 16.31 1.21 -12.13
N ILE A 150 16.03 0.33 -13.09
CA ILE A 150 15.83 -1.08 -12.77
C ILE A 150 17.17 -1.58 -12.19
N ILE A 151 17.42 -1.23 -10.92
CA ILE A 151 18.23 -2.10 -10.06
C ILE A 151 17.60 -3.47 -10.25
N LYS A 152 18.41 -4.45 -10.65
CA LYS A 152 17.97 -5.84 -10.71
C LYS A 152 17.49 -6.19 -9.30
N MET A 153 16.17 -6.15 -9.08
CA MET A 153 15.53 -6.72 -7.91
C MET A 153 15.75 -8.23 -8.02
N ASP A 154 16.94 -8.66 -7.66
CA ASP A 154 17.34 -10.05 -7.70
C ASP A 154 16.61 -10.77 -6.56
N PRO A 155 15.60 -11.61 -6.87
CA PRO A 155 14.84 -12.29 -5.83
C PRO A 155 15.68 -13.33 -5.10
N GLU A 156 16.89 -13.64 -5.57
CA GLU A 156 17.87 -14.47 -4.87
C GLU A 156 18.68 -13.66 -3.85
N MET A 157 18.96 -12.39 -4.13
CA MET A 157 19.64 -11.48 -3.19
C MET A 157 18.76 -11.17 -1.97
N ASP A 158 17.47 -10.87 -2.18
CA ASP A 158 16.46 -10.74 -1.11
C ASP A 158 16.44 -12.00 -0.20
N ARG A 159 16.61 -13.19 -0.79
CA ARG A 159 16.58 -14.48 -0.07
C ARG A 159 17.86 -14.80 0.70
N GLN A 160 18.94 -14.06 0.49
CA GLN A 160 20.19 -14.24 1.21
C GLN A 160 20.38 -13.19 2.31
N LEU A 161 19.85 -11.99 2.09
CA LEU A 161 19.91 -10.87 3.04
C LEU A 161 19.40 -11.26 4.43
N LYS A 162 20.17 -10.89 5.45
CA LYS A 162 19.88 -11.12 6.87
C LYS A 162 19.36 -9.84 7.52
N VAL A 163 18.25 -9.95 8.24
CA VAL A 163 17.57 -8.80 8.87
C VAL A 163 17.48 -8.98 10.38
N GLY A 164 17.99 -8.00 11.11
CA GLY A 164 17.96 -7.95 12.56
C GLY A 164 16.88 -7.02 13.08
N PHE A 165 16.23 -7.36 14.20
CA PHE A 165 15.42 -6.43 14.98
C PHE A 165 15.90 -6.40 16.43
N ILE A 166 16.38 -5.25 16.87
CA ILE A 166 16.62 -5.00 18.29
C ILE A 166 15.35 -4.43 18.90
N GLY A 167 14.63 -5.26 19.66
CA GLY A 167 13.34 -4.94 20.27
C GLY A 167 12.17 -5.63 19.58
N ALA A 168 11.57 -6.60 20.26
CA ALA A 168 10.37 -7.34 19.85
C ALA A 168 9.04 -6.54 19.97
N GLY A 169 9.04 -5.26 19.61
CA GLY A 169 7.88 -4.36 19.67
C GLY A 169 6.82 -4.65 18.61
N ASN A 170 5.65 -3.99 18.70
CA ASN A 170 4.59 -4.14 17.69
C ASN A 170 5.03 -3.68 16.30
N MET A 171 5.90 -2.66 16.20
CA MET A 171 6.44 -2.20 14.92
C MET A 171 7.37 -3.25 14.30
N ALA A 172 8.30 -3.82 15.08
CA ALA A 172 9.12 -4.95 14.62
C ALA A 172 8.27 -6.12 14.12
N PHE A 173 7.22 -6.50 14.86
CA PHE A 173 6.32 -7.60 14.48
C PHE A 173 5.54 -7.32 13.19
N GLY A 174 4.99 -6.11 13.02
CA GLY A 174 4.29 -5.72 11.79
C GLY A 174 5.21 -5.73 10.57
N ILE A 175 6.42 -5.17 10.72
CA ILE A 175 7.44 -5.13 9.67
C ILE A 175 7.93 -6.55 9.31
N THR A 176 8.23 -7.39 10.30
CA THR A 176 8.63 -8.80 10.11
C THR A 176 7.56 -9.55 9.30
N LYS A 177 6.27 -9.41 9.66
CA LYS A 177 5.17 -10.03 8.89
C LYS A 177 5.09 -9.52 7.45
N GLY A 178 5.40 -8.24 7.21
CA GLY A 178 5.45 -7.67 5.87
C GLY A 178 6.56 -8.26 5.02
N MET A 179 7.80 -8.22 5.53
CA MET A 179 8.98 -8.81 4.89
C MET A 179 8.77 -10.28 4.55
N MET A 180 8.23 -11.07 5.48
CA MET A 180 7.91 -12.49 5.28
C MET A 180 6.78 -12.73 4.27
N SER A 181 5.87 -11.77 4.08
CA SER A 181 4.86 -11.84 3.01
C SER A 181 5.39 -11.42 1.63
N GLY A 182 6.67 -11.02 1.57
CA GLY A 182 7.47 -10.77 0.37
C GLY A 182 8.37 -11.97 0.06
N ASN A 183 9.69 -11.73 0.01
CA ASN A 183 10.70 -12.73 -0.35
C ASN A 183 11.61 -13.16 0.82
N ILE A 184 11.54 -12.49 1.98
CA ILE A 184 12.44 -12.76 3.10
C ILE A 184 12.00 -14.02 3.86
N LEU A 185 12.93 -14.97 4.02
CA LEU A 185 12.68 -16.20 4.78
C LEU A 185 12.73 -15.91 6.29
N SER A 186 11.89 -16.59 7.09
CA SER A 186 11.87 -16.39 8.55
C SER A 186 13.23 -16.66 9.20
N GLY A 187 13.97 -17.67 8.72
CA GLY A 187 15.33 -18.00 9.16
C GLY A 187 16.43 -17.02 8.74
N ASN A 188 16.09 -15.98 7.96
CA ASN A 188 16.97 -14.83 7.72
C ASN A 188 16.70 -13.66 8.66
N ILE A 189 15.62 -13.72 9.44
CA ILE A 189 15.28 -12.69 10.41
C ILE A 189 15.76 -13.12 11.79
N LYS A 190 16.38 -12.23 12.57
CA LYS A 190 16.69 -12.48 13.98
C LYS A 190 16.16 -11.34 14.85
N VAL A 191 15.52 -11.67 15.97
CA VAL A 191 14.90 -10.67 16.86
C VAL A 191 15.43 -10.80 18.29
N SER A 192 15.91 -9.69 18.87
CA SER A 192 16.26 -9.64 20.29
C SER A 192 15.21 -8.92 21.15
N ALA A 193 15.08 -9.36 22.40
CA ALA A 193 14.40 -8.62 23.45
C ALA A 193 14.89 -9.06 24.84
N PRO A 194 14.83 -8.20 25.87
CA PRO A 194 15.26 -8.54 27.22
C PRO A 194 14.31 -9.51 27.96
N SER A 195 13.15 -9.87 27.38
CA SER A 195 12.22 -10.83 28.00
C SER A 195 11.44 -11.65 26.97
N ILE A 196 11.11 -12.89 27.33
CA ILE A 196 10.42 -13.86 26.47
C ILE A 196 9.00 -13.43 26.06
N ARG A 197 8.33 -12.57 26.85
CA ARG A 197 6.91 -12.19 26.70
C ARG A 197 6.54 -11.79 25.26
N ASN A 198 7.42 -11.06 24.59
CA ASN A 198 7.18 -10.56 23.24
C ASN A 198 7.82 -11.42 22.14
N LEU A 199 8.66 -12.41 22.49
CA LEU A 199 9.39 -13.27 21.55
C LEU A 199 8.55 -14.44 21.04
N GLY A 200 7.61 -14.96 21.84
CA GLY A 200 6.77 -16.12 21.46
C GLY A 200 6.09 -15.97 20.09
N ARG A 201 5.47 -14.80 19.83
CA ARG A 201 4.85 -14.49 18.53
C ARG A 201 5.81 -14.47 17.33
N PHE A 202 7.11 -14.29 17.54
CA PHE A 202 8.12 -14.40 16.47
C PHE A 202 8.54 -15.87 16.28
N GLN A 203 8.65 -16.64 17.36
CA GLN A 203 8.87 -18.09 17.31
C GLN A 203 7.72 -18.81 16.59
N GLU A 204 6.47 -18.38 16.80
CA GLU A 204 5.27 -18.84 16.06
C GLU A 204 5.37 -18.58 14.54
N LEU A 205 6.12 -17.56 14.11
CA LEU A 205 6.42 -17.28 12.71
C LEU A 205 7.68 -18.03 12.20
N GLY A 206 8.29 -18.89 13.02
CA GLY A 206 9.54 -19.57 12.69
C GLY A 206 10.73 -18.63 12.57
N VAL A 207 10.69 -17.47 13.25
CA VAL A 207 11.77 -16.47 13.27
C VAL A 207 12.69 -16.74 14.48
N PRO A 208 14.00 -16.95 14.26
CA PRO A 208 15.01 -17.01 15.32
C PRO A 208 14.94 -15.82 16.29
N VAL A 209 15.00 -16.12 17.59
CA VAL A 209 15.00 -15.13 18.67
C VAL A 209 16.21 -15.27 19.57
N THR A 210 16.64 -14.18 20.21
CA THR A 210 17.75 -14.15 21.16
C THR A 210 17.50 -13.11 22.27
N HIS A 211 18.34 -13.13 23.30
CA HIS A 211 18.43 -12.08 24.31
C HIS A 211 19.62 -11.12 24.09
N SER A 212 20.52 -11.43 23.14
CA SER A 212 21.71 -10.64 22.82
C SER A 212 21.49 -9.70 21.63
N ASN A 213 21.73 -8.41 21.80
CA ASN A 213 21.68 -7.45 20.68
C ASN A 213 22.90 -7.62 19.76
N THR A 214 24.07 -7.91 20.32
CA THR A 214 25.29 -8.25 19.57
C THR A 214 25.07 -9.43 18.60
N GLU A 215 24.37 -10.49 19.01
CA GLU A 215 24.05 -11.61 18.12
C GLU A 215 23.13 -11.23 16.96
N VAL A 216 22.30 -10.20 17.12
CA VAL A 216 21.47 -9.66 16.04
C VAL A 216 22.34 -8.87 15.07
N VAL A 217 23.18 -7.95 15.55
CA VAL A 217 24.06 -7.13 14.69
C VAL A 217 25.08 -7.97 13.94
N CYS A 218 25.85 -8.80 14.64
CA CYS A 218 26.85 -9.66 14.02
C CYS A 218 26.26 -10.64 12.99
N GLY A 219 24.96 -10.97 13.10
CA GLY A 219 24.25 -11.90 12.21
C GLY A 219 23.38 -11.25 11.14
N SER A 220 23.41 -9.93 10.94
CA SER A 220 22.50 -9.20 10.04
C SER A 220 23.23 -8.19 9.13
N ASP A 221 22.64 -7.94 7.97
CA ASP A 221 23.06 -6.89 7.03
C ASP A 221 22.23 -5.60 7.26
N VAL A 222 20.94 -5.74 7.57
CA VAL A 222 20.04 -4.62 7.93
C VAL A 222 19.56 -4.79 9.36
N VAL A 223 19.80 -3.80 10.23
CA VAL A 223 19.45 -3.87 11.66
C VAL A 223 18.43 -2.80 12.03
N PHE A 224 17.23 -3.23 12.40
CA PHE A 224 16.16 -2.36 12.86
C PHE A 224 16.24 -2.09 14.36
N ILE A 225 16.40 -0.82 14.75
CA ILE A 225 16.36 -0.37 16.15
C ILE A 225 14.90 -0.07 16.51
N ALA A 226 14.24 -1.06 17.12
CA ALA A 226 12.80 -1.10 17.41
C ALA A 226 12.46 -1.08 18.91
N VAL A 227 13.32 -0.43 19.70
CA VAL A 227 13.11 -0.16 21.13
C VAL A 227 12.37 1.16 21.38
N LYS A 228 12.02 1.45 22.63
CA LYS A 228 11.46 2.76 23.02
C LYS A 228 12.53 3.86 22.83
N PRO A 229 12.16 5.10 22.45
CA PRO A 229 13.14 6.16 22.16
C PRO A 229 14.20 6.41 23.25
N HIS A 230 13.81 6.40 24.52
CA HIS A 230 14.73 6.60 25.65
C HIS A 230 15.73 5.44 25.88
N LEU A 231 15.55 4.29 25.22
CA LEU A 231 16.48 3.16 25.27
C LEU A 231 17.48 3.18 24.10
N VAL A 232 17.24 3.99 23.06
CA VAL A 232 18.09 4.01 21.86
C VAL A 232 19.54 4.35 22.20
N PRO A 233 19.88 5.36 23.03
CA PRO A 233 21.27 5.67 23.31
C PRO A 233 22.04 4.52 23.98
N HIS A 234 21.39 3.82 24.91
CA HIS A 234 21.98 2.66 25.57
C HIS A 234 22.20 1.48 24.60
N VAL A 235 21.21 1.20 23.74
CA VAL A 235 21.30 0.15 22.72
C VAL A 235 22.36 0.47 21.65
N LEU A 236 22.47 1.72 21.20
CA LEU A 236 23.49 2.11 20.23
C LEU A 236 24.90 2.02 20.84
N ALA A 237 25.08 2.46 22.09
CA ALA A 237 26.35 2.29 22.80
C ALA A 237 26.75 0.81 22.99
N GLU A 238 25.79 -0.07 23.24
CA GLU A 238 26.01 -1.53 23.34
C GLU A 238 26.48 -2.13 22.00
N ILE A 239 25.85 -1.76 20.88
CA ILE A 239 26.13 -2.38 19.58
C ILE A 239 27.22 -1.70 18.77
N SER A 240 27.53 -0.43 19.04
CA SER A 240 28.49 0.39 18.27
C SER A 240 29.83 -0.33 17.98
N PRO A 241 30.48 -1.05 18.93
CA PRO A 241 31.71 -1.80 18.67
C PRO A 241 31.61 -2.94 17.65
N HIS A 242 30.38 -3.32 17.27
CA HIS A 242 30.07 -4.39 16.31
C HIS A 242 29.50 -3.88 14.98
N VAL A 243 29.25 -2.57 14.87
CA VAL A 243 28.79 -1.93 13.64
C VAL A 243 29.99 -1.68 12.72
N THR A 244 29.87 -2.17 11.49
CA THR A 244 30.81 -1.96 10.38
C THR A 244 30.07 -1.47 9.15
N ASP A 245 30.82 -0.96 8.17
CA ASP A 245 30.42 -0.58 6.81
C ASP A 245 29.35 -1.45 6.12
N ARG A 246 29.32 -2.77 6.35
CA ARG A 246 28.31 -3.67 5.78
C ARG A 246 26.88 -3.45 6.30
N HIS A 247 26.70 -2.80 7.45
CA HIS A 247 25.42 -2.76 8.15
C HIS A 247 24.62 -1.50 7.82
N ILE A 248 23.35 -1.67 7.48
CA ILE A 248 22.37 -0.59 7.37
C ILE A 248 21.59 -0.52 8.69
N ILE A 249 21.81 0.52 9.49
CA ILE A 249 21.12 0.73 10.77
C ILE A 249 19.84 1.53 10.54
N VAL A 250 18.68 0.92 10.80
CA VAL A 250 17.36 1.50 10.54
C VAL A 250 16.63 1.77 11.85
N SER A 251 16.49 3.03 12.24
CA SER A 251 15.77 3.40 13.47
C SER A 251 14.28 3.63 13.20
N VAL A 252 13.40 2.93 13.94
CA VAL A 252 11.95 3.22 13.98
C VAL A 252 11.54 4.05 15.20
N ALA A 253 12.51 4.63 15.92
CA ALA A 253 12.26 5.31 17.19
C ALA A 253 11.78 6.76 17.00
N ALA A 254 10.54 7.04 17.41
CA ALA A 254 9.96 8.37 17.37
C ALA A 254 10.79 9.39 18.18
N GLY A 255 11.12 10.53 17.57
CA GLY A 255 11.85 11.63 18.21
C GLY A 255 13.36 11.43 18.36
N VAL A 256 13.96 10.37 17.81
CA VAL A 256 15.43 10.27 17.70
C VAL A 256 15.84 10.71 16.29
N THR A 257 16.68 11.73 16.18
CA THR A 257 17.08 12.31 14.89
C THR A 257 18.24 11.56 14.25
N LEU A 258 18.42 11.71 12.92
CA LEU A 258 19.58 11.20 12.20
C LEU A 258 20.90 11.65 12.85
N ALA A 259 21.02 12.95 13.17
CA ALA A 259 22.20 13.49 13.85
C ALA A 259 22.53 12.75 15.16
N THR A 260 21.53 12.46 16.02
CA THR A 260 21.74 11.70 17.25
C THR A 260 22.07 10.23 16.99
N LEU A 261 21.53 9.62 15.92
CA LEU A 261 21.89 8.25 15.55
C LEU A 261 23.34 8.16 15.03
N GLU A 262 23.77 9.14 14.23
CA GLU A 262 25.13 9.22 13.67
C GLU A 262 26.17 9.55 14.74
N GLU A 263 25.85 10.42 15.70
CA GLU A 263 26.71 10.75 16.86
C GLU A 263 26.98 9.54 17.78
N LEU A 264 26.03 8.60 17.86
CA LEU A 264 26.08 7.44 18.75
C LEU A 264 26.64 6.16 18.09
N LEU A 265 27.05 6.24 16.83
CA LEU A 265 27.55 5.13 16.03
C LEU A 265 28.96 5.42 15.49
N PRO A 266 29.71 4.40 15.01
CA PRO A 266 31.01 4.64 14.40
C PRO A 266 30.94 5.60 13.21
N GLU A 267 31.97 6.41 13.03
CA GLU A 267 32.12 7.31 11.87
C GLU A 267 31.97 6.51 10.56
N ASN A 268 31.25 7.08 9.57
CA ASN A 268 30.84 6.45 8.32
C ASN A 268 29.73 5.38 8.40
N SER A 269 29.08 5.18 9.56
CA SER A 269 27.93 4.26 9.66
C SER A 269 26.78 4.63 8.72
N VAL A 270 26.20 3.64 8.04
CA VAL A 270 25.03 3.80 7.18
C VAL A 270 23.77 3.78 8.03
N VAL A 271 23.11 4.94 8.15
CA VAL A 271 21.95 5.14 9.02
C VAL A 271 20.72 5.57 8.22
N ILE A 272 19.55 5.02 8.56
CA ILE A 272 18.26 5.48 8.06
C ILE A 272 17.31 5.69 9.25
N ARG A 273 16.69 6.88 9.33
CA ARG A 273 15.58 7.15 10.26
C ARG A 273 14.28 6.89 9.51
N MET A 274 13.40 6.07 10.07
CA MET A 274 12.09 5.81 9.51
C MET A 274 10.98 5.93 10.55
N MET A 275 9.76 6.17 10.08
CA MET A 275 8.57 6.23 10.91
C MET A 275 7.46 5.38 10.28
N PRO A 276 7.22 4.16 10.80
CA PRO A 276 6.05 3.36 10.47
C PRO A 276 4.82 3.81 11.28
N ASN A 277 3.63 3.33 10.90
CA ASN A 277 2.40 3.47 11.67
C ASN A 277 1.72 2.12 11.99
N LEU A 278 0.70 2.15 12.86
CA LEU A 278 0.05 0.94 13.38
C LEU A 278 -0.50 -0.04 12.31
N PRO A 279 -1.11 0.42 11.20
CA PRO A 279 -1.56 -0.45 10.10
C PRO A 279 -0.49 -1.35 9.44
N CYS A 280 0.80 -1.17 9.72
CA CYS A 280 1.83 -2.15 9.36
C CYS A 280 1.54 -3.55 9.92
N LEU A 281 0.81 -3.68 11.03
CA LEU A 281 0.37 -4.98 11.58
C LEU A 281 -0.54 -5.77 10.63
N VAL A 282 -1.31 -5.07 9.79
CA VAL A 282 -2.25 -5.61 8.80
C VAL A 282 -1.80 -5.40 7.35
N GLN A 283 -0.56 -4.96 7.14
CA GLN A 283 0.08 -4.79 5.82
C GLN A 283 -0.52 -3.67 4.94
N GLU A 284 -1.16 -2.68 5.58
CA GLU A 284 -1.70 -1.47 4.96
C GLU A 284 -1.11 -0.21 5.63
N GLY A 285 0.18 -0.28 5.98
CA GLY A 285 0.95 0.79 6.62
C GLY A 285 1.19 2.00 5.72
N ALA A 286 1.55 3.12 6.36
CA ALA A 286 2.21 4.24 5.72
C ALA A 286 3.54 4.49 6.46
N LEU A 287 4.64 4.43 5.70
CA LEU A 287 6.00 4.48 6.20
C LEU A 287 6.75 5.58 5.43
N LEU A 288 7.41 6.47 6.17
CA LEU A 288 8.32 7.47 5.59
C LEU A 288 9.72 7.25 6.18
N PHE A 289 10.76 7.35 5.36
CA PHE A 289 12.15 7.32 5.80
C PHE A 289 12.98 8.47 5.24
N ALA A 290 14.06 8.79 5.95
CA ALA A 290 15.09 9.73 5.57
C ALA A 290 16.47 9.07 5.76
N ARG A 291 17.33 9.21 4.76
CA ARG A 291 18.71 8.70 4.80
C ARG A 291 19.61 9.64 5.59
N GLY A 292 20.51 9.05 6.37
CA GLY A 292 21.64 9.74 6.98
C GLY A 292 22.71 10.15 5.96
N SER A 293 23.70 10.88 6.44
CA SER A 293 24.81 11.48 5.70
C SER A 293 25.59 10.46 4.85
N ASN A 294 25.79 9.25 5.37
CA ASN A 294 26.55 8.19 4.70
C ASN A 294 25.66 7.20 3.91
N ALA A 295 24.34 7.26 4.08
CA ALA A 295 23.42 6.34 3.43
C ALA A 295 23.13 6.77 1.98
N LYS A 296 23.38 5.87 1.04
CA LYS A 296 23.30 6.11 -0.40
C LYS A 296 21.88 5.86 -0.94
N PRO A 297 21.56 6.31 -2.17
CA PRO A 297 20.28 6.01 -2.80
C PRO A 297 19.99 4.50 -2.94
N GLU A 298 21.04 3.68 -3.09
CA GLU A 298 20.95 2.21 -3.14
C GLU A 298 20.42 1.61 -1.82
N ASP A 299 20.83 2.14 -0.66
CA ASP A 299 20.34 1.70 0.67
C ASP A 299 18.85 2.05 0.86
N GLY A 300 18.43 3.22 0.38
CA GLY A 300 17.02 3.64 0.38
C GLY A 300 16.16 2.79 -0.55
N ALA A 301 16.67 2.44 -1.74
CA ALA A 301 16.02 1.55 -2.68
C ALA A 301 15.87 0.13 -2.11
N LEU A 302 16.91 -0.40 -1.45
CA LEU A 302 16.86 -1.67 -0.74
C LEU A 302 15.81 -1.64 0.38
N LEU A 303 15.83 -0.63 1.25
CA LEU A 303 14.85 -0.52 2.33
C LEU A 303 13.41 -0.45 1.79
N ARG A 304 13.18 0.31 0.72
CA ARG A 304 11.88 0.37 0.04
C ARG A 304 11.46 -0.99 -0.52
N SER A 305 12.40 -1.74 -1.13
CA SER A 305 12.17 -3.12 -1.59
C SER A 305 11.77 -4.06 -0.43
N LEU A 306 12.50 -4.03 0.69
CA LEU A 306 12.21 -4.86 1.85
C LEU A 306 10.84 -4.57 2.47
N LEU A 307 10.45 -3.29 2.49
CA LEU A 307 9.27 -2.81 3.20
C LEU A 307 8.00 -2.69 2.31
N HIS A 308 8.08 -2.83 0.98
CA HIS A 308 6.93 -2.60 0.07
C HIS A 308 5.68 -3.46 0.34
N ARG A 309 5.83 -4.53 1.14
CA ARG A 309 4.73 -5.40 1.58
C ARG A 309 4.05 -4.92 2.87
N CYS A 310 4.70 -4.03 3.63
CA CYS A 310 4.18 -3.42 4.85
C CYS A 310 3.10 -2.38 4.58
N GLY A 311 3.09 -1.80 3.37
CA GLY A 311 2.17 -0.75 2.93
C GLY A 311 2.87 0.24 1.98
N LEU A 312 2.45 1.52 2.01
CA LEU A 312 3.12 2.61 1.32
C LEU A 312 4.46 2.91 2.00
N VAL A 313 5.55 2.95 1.23
CA VAL A 313 6.90 3.28 1.72
C VAL A 313 7.48 4.39 0.87
N GLU A 314 7.71 5.56 1.47
CA GLU A 314 8.27 6.74 0.81
C GLU A 314 9.57 7.22 1.45
N GLU A 315 10.35 7.97 0.67
CA GLU A 315 11.58 8.64 1.06
C GLU A 315 11.35 10.16 1.03
N GLY A 316 11.92 10.88 1.98
CA GLY A 316 11.88 12.34 2.01
C GLY A 316 12.91 12.95 2.95
N PRO A 317 12.99 14.28 3.04
CA PRO A 317 13.83 14.96 4.03
C PRO A 317 13.36 14.62 5.45
N GLU A 318 14.29 14.59 6.41
CA GLU A 318 14.01 14.23 7.81
C GLU A 318 12.93 15.11 8.45
N THR A 319 12.83 16.38 8.03
CA THR A 319 11.81 17.34 8.49
C THR A 319 10.37 16.88 8.21
N TRP A 320 10.16 15.99 7.24
CA TRP A 320 8.85 15.40 6.97
C TRP A 320 8.49 14.26 7.92
N ILE A 321 9.43 13.69 8.70
CA ILE A 321 9.13 12.58 9.62
C ILE A 321 8.21 13.01 10.77
N ASP A 322 8.36 14.25 11.27
CA ASP A 322 7.49 14.78 12.31
C ASP A 322 6.10 15.14 11.73
N ILE A 323 6.03 15.56 10.46
CA ILE A 323 4.78 15.77 9.72
C ILE A 323 4.05 14.44 9.51
N HIS A 324 4.79 13.42 9.04
CA HIS A 324 4.32 12.04 8.88
C HIS A 324 3.82 11.47 10.20
N THR A 325 4.48 11.76 11.32
CA THR A 325 4.01 11.38 12.66
C THR A 325 2.64 12.00 12.97
N GLY A 326 2.43 13.28 12.63
CA GLY A 326 1.15 13.97 12.82
C GLY A 326 0.00 13.45 11.95
N ILE A 327 0.27 13.05 10.70
CA ILE A 327 -0.76 12.54 9.77
C ILE A 327 -0.92 11.01 9.80
N SER A 328 0.14 10.23 9.67
CA SER A 328 0.05 8.77 9.53
C SER A 328 0.10 8.03 10.85
N GLY A 329 0.84 8.56 11.83
CA GLY A 329 0.97 8.00 13.17
C GLY A 329 -0.28 8.30 14.00
N SER A 330 -0.51 9.58 14.28
CA SER A 330 -1.68 10.05 15.04
C SER A 330 -3.00 9.89 14.27
N GLY A 331 -2.99 10.00 12.94
CA GLY A 331 -4.21 9.91 12.13
C GLY A 331 -4.95 8.58 12.20
N VAL A 332 -4.28 7.49 12.62
CA VAL A 332 -4.96 6.22 12.92
C VAL A 332 -6.01 6.42 14.03
N ALA A 333 -5.69 7.19 15.07
CA ALA A 333 -6.64 7.52 16.13
C ALA A 333 -7.73 8.49 15.66
N PHE A 334 -7.41 9.44 14.77
CA PHE A 334 -8.40 10.35 14.19
C PHE A 334 -9.45 9.57 13.36
N VAL A 335 -9.00 8.55 12.61
CA VAL A 335 -9.88 7.66 11.85
C VAL A 335 -10.73 6.77 12.77
N TYR A 336 -10.19 6.29 13.90
CA TYR A 336 -10.97 5.55 14.89
C TYR A 336 -12.06 6.41 15.54
N LEU A 337 -11.75 7.65 15.94
CA LEU A 337 -12.72 8.61 16.47
C LEU A 337 -13.84 8.90 15.44
N PHE A 338 -13.49 9.04 14.16
CA PHE A 338 -14.47 9.23 13.10
C PHE A 338 -15.37 7.99 12.89
N ALA A 339 -14.81 6.79 12.94
CA ALA A 339 -15.56 5.54 12.85
C ALA A 339 -16.51 5.33 14.06
N GLU A 340 -16.07 5.73 15.25
CA GLU A 340 -16.87 5.73 16.48
C GLU A 340 -18.05 6.70 16.36
N ALA A 341 -17.80 7.97 15.99
CA ALA A 341 -18.84 8.98 15.81
C ALA A 341 -19.87 8.59 14.73
N LEU A 342 -19.45 7.93 13.64
CA LEU A 342 -20.36 7.37 12.64
C LEU A 342 -21.27 6.28 13.22
N ALA A 343 -20.72 5.39 14.05
CA ALA A 343 -21.48 4.33 14.70
C ALA A 343 -22.49 4.88 15.71
N GLU A 344 -22.07 5.83 16.56
CA GLU A 344 -22.96 6.53 17.51
C GLU A 344 -24.09 7.27 16.78
N GLY A 345 -23.78 7.92 15.66
CA GLY A 345 -24.77 8.54 14.79
C GLY A 345 -25.83 7.55 14.29
N ALA A 346 -25.42 6.35 13.87
CA ALA A 346 -26.36 5.30 13.46
C ALA A 346 -27.17 4.72 14.64
N VAL A 347 -26.57 4.58 15.83
CA VAL A 347 -27.29 4.18 17.06
C VAL A 347 -28.36 5.19 17.44
N LYS A 348 -28.06 6.49 17.35
CA LYS A 348 -29.04 7.58 17.56
C LYS A 348 -30.24 7.49 16.61
N MET A 349 -30.05 6.94 15.41
CA MET A 349 -31.13 6.68 14.44
C MET A 349 -31.83 5.32 14.63
N GLY A 350 -31.53 4.59 15.71
CA GLY A 350 -32.20 3.34 16.07
C GLY A 350 -31.47 2.04 15.66
N MET A 351 -30.25 2.12 15.12
CA MET A 351 -29.49 0.91 14.75
C MET A 351 -28.90 0.20 15.98
N PRO A 352 -28.91 -1.14 16.06
CA PRO A 352 -28.18 -1.87 17.09
C PRO A 352 -26.67 -1.59 17.06
N SER A 353 -26.08 -1.25 18.21
CA SER A 353 -24.67 -0.81 18.34
C SER A 353 -23.65 -1.73 17.64
N ALA A 354 -23.73 -3.05 17.84
CA ALA A 354 -22.79 -3.99 17.22
C ALA A 354 -22.83 -3.95 15.68
N LEU A 355 -24.02 -3.74 15.09
CA LEU A 355 -24.18 -3.57 13.65
C LEU A 355 -23.64 -2.21 13.19
N ALA A 356 -23.92 -1.15 13.95
CA ALA A 356 -23.45 0.21 13.66
C ALA A 356 -21.92 0.29 13.60
N HIS A 357 -21.21 -0.23 14.61
CA HIS A 357 -19.73 -0.27 14.61
C HIS A 357 -19.16 -1.10 13.45
N SER A 358 -19.82 -2.22 13.11
CA SER A 358 -19.41 -3.07 11.98
C SER A 358 -19.55 -2.35 10.63
N ILE A 359 -20.68 -1.67 10.41
CA ILE A 359 -20.95 -0.90 9.18
C ILE A 359 -20.04 0.33 9.09
N ALA A 360 -19.83 1.06 10.20
CA ALA A 360 -18.92 2.21 10.22
C ALA A 360 -17.48 1.80 9.86
N SER A 361 -16.98 0.72 10.47
CA SER A 361 -15.65 0.16 10.18
C SER A 361 -15.51 -0.25 8.71
N GLN A 362 -16.52 -0.93 8.15
CA GLN A 362 -16.52 -1.36 6.75
C GLN A 362 -16.65 -0.18 5.77
N THR A 363 -17.38 0.87 6.15
CA THR A 363 -17.50 2.12 5.37
C THR A 363 -16.15 2.83 5.27
N VAL A 364 -15.44 2.98 6.39
CA VAL A 364 -14.10 3.59 6.43
C VAL A 364 -13.10 2.77 5.59
N LEU A 365 -13.09 1.45 5.73
CA LEU A 365 -12.23 0.55 4.95
C LEU A 365 -12.53 0.67 3.43
N GLY A 366 -13.80 0.66 3.04
CA GLY A 366 -14.23 0.76 1.65
C GLY A 366 -13.86 2.11 1.02
N ALA A 367 -14.13 3.21 1.71
CA ALA A 367 -13.80 4.56 1.25
C ALA A 367 -12.28 4.75 1.10
N GLY A 368 -11.49 4.31 2.07
CA GLY A 368 -10.02 4.33 1.99
C GLY A 368 -9.49 3.50 0.82
N ARG A 369 -10.04 2.31 0.58
CA ARG A 369 -9.67 1.47 -0.56
C ARG A 369 -9.95 2.14 -1.90
N VAL A 370 -11.14 2.73 -2.07
CA VAL A 370 -11.52 3.46 -3.29
C VAL A 370 -10.63 4.68 -3.51
N LEU A 371 -10.30 5.42 -2.45
CA LEU A 371 -9.38 6.55 -2.53
C LEU A 371 -8.00 6.12 -3.06
N CYS A 372 -7.40 5.07 -2.46
CA CYS A 372 -6.09 4.56 -2.86
C CYS A 372 -6.08 3.96 -4.29
N ASP A 373 -7.11 3.21 -4.69
CA ASP A 373 -7.11 2.49 -5.98
C ASP A 373 -7.58 3.35 -7.17
N SER A 374 -8.28 4.47 -6.94
CA SER A 374 -8.89 5.27 -8.02
C SER A 374 -7.96 6.28 -8.69
N GLY A 375 -6.97 6.81 -7.96
CA GLY A 375 -6.14 7.93 -8.42
C GLY A 375 -6.90 9.25 -8.62
N LYS A 376 -8.13 9.37 -8.14
CA LYS A 376 -8.97 10.58 -8.24
C LYS A 376 -8.75 11.51 -7.06
N HIS A 377 -8.98 12.81 -7.27
CA HIS A 377 -8.96 13.78 -6.18
C HIS A 377 -10.12 13.52 -5.18
N PRO A 378 -9.93 13.64 -3.85
CA PRO A 378 -10.97 13.35 -2.87
C PRO A 378 -12.28 14.12 -3.07
N ALA A 379 -12.21 15.37 -3.53
CA ALA A 379 -13.41 16.15 -3.81
C ALA A 379 -14.23 15.60 -5.00
N GLN A 380 -13.58 14.96 -5.98
CA GLN A 380 -14.26 14.28 -7.09
C GLN A 380 -14.95 13.01 -6.60
N LEU A 381 -14.25 12.17 -5.82
CA LEU A 381 -14.85 10.96 -5.23
C LEU A 381 -16.06 11.29 -4.35
N ARG A 382 -16.01 12.39 -3.60
CA ARG A 382 -17.14 12.92 -2.84
C ARG A 382 -18.29 13.33 -3.75
N ALA A 383 -18.03 14.09 -4.83
CA ALA A 383 -19.07 14.48 -5.78
C ALA A 383 -19.74 13.27 -6.46
N GLU A 384 -18.97 12.22 -6.78
CA GLU A 384 -19.48 10.99 -7.39
C GLU A 384 -20.44 10.19 -6.48
N VAL A 385 -20.51 10.48 -5.18
CA VAL A 385 -21.48 9.88 -4.23
C VAL A 385 -22.54 10.88 -3.72
N CYS A 386 -22.57 12.10 -4.28
CA CYS A 386 -23.54 13.13 -3.97
C CYS A 386 -24.57 13.28 -5.10
N THR A 387 -25.72 12.61 -4.97
CA THR A 387 -26.87 12.90 -5.83
C THR A 387 -27.53 14.23 -5.42
N PRO A 388 -28.02 15.04 -6.37
CA PRO A 388 -28.81 16.23 -6.07
C PRO A 388 -30.00 15.89 -5.16
N GLY A 389 -30.20 16.67 -4.09
CA GLY A 389 -31.24 16.42 -3.07
C GLY A 389 -31.05 15.14 -2.22
N GLY A 390 -30.01 14.33 -2.46
CA GLY A 390 -29.79 13.06 -1.80
C GLY A 390 -29.28 13.16 -0.36
N THR A 391 -29.41 12.07 0.41
CA THR A 391 -29.00 12.01 1.83
C THR A 391 -27.55 12.44 2.08
N THR A 392 -26.63 12.10 1.16
CA THR A 392 -25.20 12.44 1.26
C THR A 392 -24.96 13.96 1.36
N ILE A 393 -25.67 14.79 0.59
CA ILE A 393 -25.38 16.23 0.56
C ILE A 393 -25.89 16.94 1.83
N TYR A 394 -27.02 16.51 2.41
CA TYR A 394 -27.49 16.98 3.71
C TYR A 394 -26.54 16.59 4.86
N GLY A 395 -26.03 15.35 4.84
CA GLY A 395 -25.02 14.90 5.80
C GLY A 395 -23.73 15.70 5.68
N LEU A 396 -23.21 15.90 4.45
CA LEU A 396 -22.03 16.73 4.21
C LEU A 396 -22.24 18.18 4.65
N HIS A 397 -23.38 18.82 4.34
CA HIS A 397 -23.66 20.18 4.79
C HIS A 397 -23.56 20.32 6.32
N THR A 398 -24.05 19.33 7.07
CA THR A 398 -23.92 19.28 8.53
C THR A 398 -22.46 19.13 8.99
N LEU A 399 -21.65 18.31 8.29
CA LEU A 399 -20.21 18.17 8.57
C LEU A 399 -19.41 19.46 8.24
N GLU A 400 -19.82 20.21 7.22
CA GLU A 400 -19.25 21.52 6.89
C GLU A 400 -19.59 22.58 7.96
N GLN A 401 -20.85 22.62 8.42
CA GLN A 401 -21.25 23.47 9.57
C GLN A 401 -20.46 23.13 10.84
N GLY A 402 -20.16 21.84 11.07
CA GLY A 402 -19.30 21.37 12.16
C GLY A 402 -17.80 21.66 11.98
N GLY A 403 -17.38 22.29 10.88
CA GLY A 403 -15.99 22.73 10.68
C GLY A 403 -14.98 21.59 10.49
N VAL A 404 -15.40 20.41 10.04
CA VAL A 404 -14.58 19.17 9.99
C VAL A 404 -13.21 19.39 9.32
N ARG A 405 -13.12 20.19 8.25
CA ARG A 405 -11.82 20.50 7.60
C ARG A 405 -10.86 21.24 8.54
N ALA A 406 -11.34 22.30 9.19
CA ALA A 406 -10.52 23.10 10.10
C ALA A 406 -10.05 22.26 11.29
N ALA A 407 -10.97 21.54 11.94
CA ALA A 407 -10.65 20.63 13.05
C ALA A 407 -9.60 19.57 12.67
N THR A 408 -9.74 18.96 11.48
CA THR A 408 -8.79 17.94 10.99
C THR A 408 -7.41 18.55 10.71
N MET A 409 -7.35 19.73 10.09
CA MET A 409 -6.08 20.41 9.80
C MET A 409 -5.33 20.80 11.10
N SER A 410 -6.04 21.40 12.06
CA SER A 410 -5.45 21.77 13.36
C SER A 410 -5.03 20.56 14.20
N ALA A 411 -5.70 19.40 14.05
CA ALA A 411 -5.28 18.17 14.70
C ALA A 411 -3.94 17.63 14.14
N VAL A 412 -3.73 17.68 12.82
CA VAL A 412 -2.46 17.30 12.17
C VAL A 412 -1.35 18.27 12.56
N GLU A 413 -1.63 19.58 12.57
CA GLU A 413 -0.70 20.63 13.01
C GLU A 413 -0.25 20.38 14.46
N SER A 414 -1.19 20.31 15.40
CA SER A 414 -0.92 20.08 16.83
C SER A 414 -0.13 18.80 17.08
N ALA A 415 -0.44 17.71 16.37
CA ALA A 415 0.28 16.44 16.48
C ALA A 415 1.71 16.52 15.91
N THR A 416 1.90 17.26 14.82
CA THR A 416 3.21 17.53 14.20
C THR A 416 4.09 18.39 15.10
N GLU A 417 3.54 19.45 15.69
CA GLU A 417 4.25 20.28 16.66
C GLU A 417 4.68 19.47 17.88
N ARG A 418 3.77 18.65 18.42
CA ARG A 418 4.10 17.77 19.53
C ARG A 418 5.18 16.74 19.18
N ALA A 419 5.22 16.23 17.96
CA ALA A 419 6.32 15.36 17.50
C ALA A 419 7.67 16.09 17.52
N ARG A 420 7.73 17.34 17.00
CA ARG A 420 8.92 18.19 17.02
C ARG A 420 9.41 18.47 18.45
N GLU A 421 8.50 18.75 19.39
CA GLU A 421 8.85 18.93 20.82
C GLU A 421 9.50 17.68 21.43
N LEU A 422 8.97 16.50 21.14
CA LEU A 422 9.49 15.23 21.64
C LEU A 422 10.88 14.93 21.05
N GLY A 423 11.14 15.33 19.80
CA GLY A 423 12.47 15.32 19.19
C GLY A 423 13.48 16.15 19.98
N ARG A 424 13.16 17.44 20.19
CA ARG A 424 14.03 18.39 20.93
C ARG A 424 14.31 17.94 22.38
N ARG A 425 13.34 17.30 23.05
CA ARG A 425 13.50 16.77 24.43
C ARG A 425 14.30 15.47 24.51
N SER A 426 14.57 14.82 23.37
CA SER A 426 15.39 13.61 23.30
C SER A 426 16.86 13.97 23.06
N SER A 427 17.16 14.89 22.12
CA SER A 427 18.52 15.40 21.92
C SER A 427 19.07 16.10 23.18
N ALA A 428 18.29 16.97 23.81
CA ALA A 428 18.66 17.65 25.07
C ALA A 428 18.84 16.72 26.30
N ARG A 429 18.55 15.42 26.15
CA ARG A 429 18.79 14.38 27.17
C ARG A 429 19.87 13.37 26.78
N CYS A 430 20.38 13.41 25.56
CA CYS A 430 21.59 12.67 25.16
C CYS A 430 22.86 13.49 25.45
N THR A 431 22.75 14.83 25.48
CA THR A 431 23.83 15.77 25.80
C THR A 431 24.03 16.01 27.31
N LYS A 432 23.58 15.09 28.16
CA LYS A 432 23.72 15.10 29.64
C LYS A 432 23.88 13.69 30.16
#